data_AF-A0A2E5WZX0-F1
#
_entry.id   AF-A0A2E5WZX0-F1
#
_cell.length_a   1.000
_cell.length_b   1.000
_cell.length_c   1.000
_cell.angle_alpha   90.00
_cell.angle_beta   90.00
_cell.angle_gamma   90.00
#
_symmetry.space_group_name_H-M   'P 1'
#
loop_
_entity.id
_entity.type
_entity.pdbx_description
1 polymer ?
#
loop_
_entity_poly.entity_id
_entity_poly.type
_entity_poly.pdbx_seq_one_letter_code
_entity_poly.pdbx_strand_id
1 'polypeptide(L)'
;MIKFDTILEVVTDFYSKATIDFLIGYQFRKIDDFDSHLPRIASFWELQLNGNISNREHLPFKLIEVHFPLKIKKGELGRWTILFKQTLDRSIERGLINKEQSVLWMEKVKFFEDKLYQRLIQQL
;
A
#
# COMPACT_ATOMS: atom_id res chain seq x y z
N MET A 1 7.31 -10.14 -13.63
CA MET A 1 7.21 -10.41 -12.17
C MET A 1 8.12 -9.43 -11.44
N ILE A 2 7.63 -8.79 -10.39
CA ILE A 2 8.44 -7.92 -9.54
C ILE A 2 9.00 -8.76 -8.39
N LYS A 3 10.31 -8.69 -8.11
CA LYS A 3 10.93 -9.46 -7.02
C LYS A 3 10.39 -9.00 -5.67
N PHE A 4 10.28 -9.92 -4.71
CA PHE A 4 9.81 -9.59 -3.36
C PHE A 4 10.62 -8.47 -2.70
N ASP A 5 11.96 -8.53 -2.77
CA ASP A 5 12.83 -7.49 -2.18
C ASP A 5 12.58 -6.11 -2.79
N THR A 6 12.34 -6.05 -4.11
CA THR A 6 11.95 -4.81 -4.79
C THR A 6 10.61 -4.28 -4.28
N ILE A 7 9.63 -5.18 -4.06
CA ILE A 7 8.32 -4.80 -3.53
C ILE A 7 8.46 -4.29 -2.09
N LEU A 8 9.24 -4.99 -1.26
CA LEU A 8 9.50 -4.63 0.12
C LEU A 8 10.19 -3.26 0.21
N GLU A 9 11.16 -2.97 -0.66
CA GLU A 9 11.83 -1.67 -0.69
C GLU A 9 10.86 -0.54 -1.07
N VAL A 10 10.02 -0.72 -2.11
CA VAL A 10 8.98 0.26 -2.48
C VAL A 10 8.00 0.51 -1.33
N VAL A 11 7.56 -0.57 -0.65
CA VAL A 11 6.67 -0.48 0.50
C VAL A 11 7.36 0.28 1.64
N THR A 12 8.61 -0.05 1.95
CA THR A 12 9.39 0.61 3.00
C THR A 12 9.56 2.10 2.71
N ASP A 13 9.92 2.46 1.48
CA ASP A 13 10.03 3.85 1.01
C ASP A 13 8.71 4.60 1.17
N PHE A 14 7.58 3.95 0.86
CA PHE A 14 6.26 4.54 1.03
C PHE A 14 5.96 4.81 2.51
N TYR A 15 6.18 3.84 3.39
CA TYR A 15 5.91 3.98 4.83
C TYR A 15 6.82 5.01 5.49
N SER A 16 8.07 5.19 5.02
CA SER A 16 8.97 6.25 5.51
C SER A 16 8.38 7.66 5.30
N LYS A 17 7.54 7.85 4.28
CA LYS A 17 6.85 9.12 3.99
C LYS A 17 5.48 9.18 4.65
N ALA A 18 4.70 8.11 4.54
CA ALA A 18 3.32 8.07 4.99
C ALA A 18 3.16 8.23 6.51
N THR A 19 4.10 7.67 7.29
CA THR A 19 4.07 7.72 8.76
C THR A 19 4.30 9.11 9.34
N ILE A 20 5.03 9.97 8.62
CA ILE A 20 5.32 11.35 9.02
C ILE A 20 4.47 12.39 8.28
N ASP A 21 3.59 11.96 7.36
CA ASP A 21 2.72 12.85 6.62
C ASP A 21 1.72 13.55 7.56
N PHE A 22 1.57 14.86 7.41
CA PHE A 22 0.75 15.67 8.32
C PHE A 22 -0.74 15.29 8.30
N LEU A 23 -1.25 14.73 7.19
CA LEU A 23 -2.67 14.41 7.04
C LEU A 23 -2.96 12.96 7.41
N ILE A 24 -2.12 12.01 6.98
CA ILE A 24 -2.40 10.57 7.19
C ILE A 24 -1.50 9.90 8.23
N GLY A 25 -0.40 10.54 8.65
CA GLY A 25 0.60 9.95 9.54
C GLY A 25 0.02 9.45 10.87
N TYR A 26 -1.00 10.13 11.39
CA TYR A 26 -1.65 9.72 12.64
C TYR A 26 -2.37 8.36 12.55
N GLN A 27 -2.79 7.92 11.36
CA GLN A 27 -3.44 6.61 11.17
C GLN A 27 -2.46 5.46 11.43
N PHE A 28 -1.17 5.69 11.20
CA PHE A 28 -0.12 4.68 11.34
C PHE A 28 0.41 4.54 12.78
N ARG A 29 0.06 5.45 13.71
CA ARG A 29 0.45 5.37 15.13
C ARG A 29 -0.15 4.17 15.87
N LYS A 30 -1.10 3.47 15.24
CA LYS A 30 -1.74 2.25 15.75
C LYS A 30 -0.98 0.97 15.37
N ILE A 31 0.13 1.11 14.66
CA ILE A 31 1.01 0.00 14.28
C ILE A 31 2.16 -0.01 15.28
N ASP A 32 2.24 -1.06 16.08
CA ASP A 32 3.24 -1.18 17.15
C ASP A 32 4.59 -1.69 16.63
N ASP A 33 4.57 -2.53 15.59
CA ASP A 33 5.76 -3.18 15.03
C ASP A 33 5.76 -3.08 13.50
N PHE A 34 6.62 -2.19 12.99
CA PHE A 34 6.82 -2.06 11.54
C PHE A 34 7.66 -3.19 10.94
N ASP A 35 8.53 -3.83 11.72
CA ASP A 35 9.42 -4.87 11.21
C ASP A 35 8.63 -6.11 10.79
N SER A 36 7.56 -6.45 11.51
CA SER A 36 6.62 -7.49 11.09
C SER A 36 5.54 -7.00 10.11
N HIS A 37 5.14 -5.72 10.19
CA HIS A 37 4.10 -5.17 9.34
C HIS A 37 4.55 -5.01 7.87
N LEU A 38 5.74 -4.45 7.62
CA LEU A 38 6.20 -4.15 6.26
C LEU A 38 6.32 -5.41 5.38
N PRO A 39 6.90 -6.54 5.83
CA PRO A 39 6.91 -7.79 5.06
C PRO A 39 5.52 -8.31 4.74
N ARG A 40 4.56 -8.19 5.67
CA ARG A 40 3.16 -8.58 5.43
C ARG A 40 2.51 -7.74 4.33
N ILE A 41 2.77 -6.43 4.31
CA ILE A 41 2.27 -5.54 3.25
C ILE A 41 2.99 -5.81 1.91
N ALA A 42 4.28 -6.12 1.93
CA ALA A 42 5.00 -6.53 0.73
C ALA A 42 4.43 -7.82 0.15
N SER A 43 4.12 -8.82 0.98
CA SER A 43 3.45 -10.06 0.54
C SER A 43 2.04 -9.82 -0.01
N PHE A 44 1.29 -8.85 0.54
CA PHE A 44 0.03 -8.43 -0.05
C PHE A 44 0.25 -7.94 -1.49
N TRP A 45 1.20 -7.04 -1.71
CA TRP A 45 1.51 -6.51 -3.04
C TRP A 45 2.07 -7.57 -3.99
N GLU A 46 2.90 -8.49 -3.51
CA GLU A 46 3.39 -9.63 -4.28
C GLU A 46 2.21 -10.43 -4.87
N LEU A 47 1.23 -10.78 -4.02
CA LEU A 47 0.01 -11.46 -4.46
C LEU A 47 -0.75 -10.64 -5.51
N GLN A 48 -0.89 -9.33 -5.32
CA GLN A 48 -1.69 -8.50 -6.23
C GLN A 48 -1.01 -8.24 -7.58
N LEU A 49 0.31 -8.14 -7.59
CA LEU A 49 1.10 -7.76 -8.77
C LEU A 49 1.53 -8.99 -9.57
N ASN A 50 1.89 -10.07 -8.89
CA ASN A 50 2.43 -11.28 -9.51
C ASN A 50 1.40 -12.43 -9.59
N GLY A 51 0.30 -12.36 -8.84
CA GLY A 51 -0.68 -13.46 -8.74
C GLY A 51 -0.22 -14.63 -7.89
N ASN A 52 0.94 -14.52 -7.23
CA ASN A 52 1.51 -15.52 -6.33
C ASN A 52 2.11 -14.84 -5.10
N ILE A 53 2.35 -15.63 -4.05
CA ILE A 53 2.91 -15.17 -2.78
C ILE A 53 3.95 -16.17 -2.31
N SER A 54 5.11 -15.67 -1.92
CA SER A 54 6.23 -16.51 -1.46
C SER A 54 5.98 -17.00 -0.03
N ASN A 55 5.54 -16.11 0.88
CA ASN A 55 5.19 -16.50 2.25
C ASN A 55 3.67 -16.61 2.46
N ARG A 56 3.17 -17.86 2.48
CA ARG A 56 1.74 -18.14 2.66
C ARG A 56 1.24 -17.92 4.09
N GLU A 57 2.11 -17.82 5.09
CA GLU A 57 1.72 -17.56 6.49
C GLU A 57 1.08 -16.17 6.68
N HIS A 58 1.33 -15.24 5.75
CA HIS A 58 0.70 -13.92 5.76
C HIS A 58 -0.78 -13.95 5.32
N LEU A 59 -1.25 -15.05 4.75
CA LEU A 59 -2.65 -15.21 4.38
C LEU A 59 -3.53 -15.53 5.61
N PRO A 60 -4.81 -15.13 5.61
CA PRO A 60 -5.49 -14.31 4.60
C PRO A 60 -5.29 -12.80 4.83
N PHE A 61 -5.49 -12.01 3.76
CA PHE A 61 -5.54 -10.54 3.84
C PHE A 61 -6.99 -10.06 3.95
N LYS A 62 -7.38 -9.62 5.15
CA LYS A 62 -8.74 -9.14 5.44
C LYS A 62 -8.84 -7.61 5.30
N LEU A 63 -8.59 -7.11 4.09
CA LEU A 63 -8.41 -5.67 3.82
C LEU A 63 -9.54 -4.80 4.41
N ILE A 64 -10.80 -5.14 4.18
CA ILE A 64 -11.93 -4.31 4.64
C ILE A 64 -12.07 -4.34 6.16
N GLU A 65 -11.96 -5.52 6.78
CA GLU A 65 -12.10 -5.69 8.23
C GLU A 65 -11.08 -4.86 9.01
N VAL A 66 -9.82 -4.82 8.54
CA VAL A 66 -8.75 -4.10 9.24
C VAL A 66 -8.79 -2.59 9.04
N HIS A 67 -9.36 -2.11 7.92
CA HIS A 67 -9.46 -0.66 7.63
C HIS A 67 -10.78 -0.04 8.09
N PHE A 68 -11.85 -0.82 8.28
CA PHE A 68 -13.14 -0.35 8.79
C PHE A 68 -13.04 0.49 10.09
N PRO A 69 -12.35 0.04 11.15
CA PRO A 69 -12.28 0.81 12.41
C PRO A 69 -11.46 2.11 12.29
N LEU A 70 -10.69 2.30 11.21
CA LEU A 70 -9.87 3.50 11.01
C LEU A 70 -10.69 4.74 10.61
N LYS A 71 -11.95 4.55 10.18
CA LYS A 71 -12.87 5.63 9.76
C LYS A 71 -12.24 6.57 8.72
N ILE A 72 -11.48 5.99 7.78
CA ILE A 72 -10.74 6.69 6.74
C ILE A 72 -11.66 7.66 5.99
N LYS A 73 -11.20 8.89 5.80
CA LYS A 73 -11.89 9.93 5.05
C LYS A 73 -11.43 9.96 3.61
N LYS A 74 -12.28 10.49 2.72
CA LYS A 74 -11.97 10.66 1.28
C LYS A 74 -10.64 11.37 1.05
N GLY A 75 -10.38 12.44 1.81
CA GLY A 75 -9.14 13.21 1.71
C GLY A 75 -7.90 12.42 2.13
N GLU A 76 -8.01 11.56 3.15
CA GLU A 76 -6.91 10.71 3.60
C GLU A 76 -6.59 9.61 2.59
N LEU A 77 -7.62 8.97 2.03
CA LEU A 77 -7.46 7.97 0.99
C LEU A 77 -6.79 8.58 -0.27
N GLY A 78 -7.24 9.76 -0.70
CA GLY A 78 -6.62 10.47 -1.81
C GLY A 78 -5.16 10.85 -1.53
N ARG A 79 -4.85 11.29 -0.30
CA ARG A 79 -3.47 11.60 0.10
C ARG A 79 -2.57 10.37 0.07
N TRP A 80 -3.08 9.23 0.55
CA TRP A 80 -2.40 7.95 0.48
C TRP A 80 -2.02 7.60 -0.97
N THR A 81 -2.97 7.69 -1.91
CA THR A 81 -2.75 7.43 -3.35
C THR A 81 -1.68 8.35 -3.94
N ILE A 82 -1.71 9.65 -3.59
CA ILE A 82 -0.71 10.63 -4.06
C ILE A 82 0.69 10.26 -3.57
N LEU A 83 0.86 9.97 -2.26
CA LEU A 83 2.15 9.60 -1.69
C LEU A 83 2.68 8.28 -2.26
N PHE A 84 1.78 7.33 -2.55
CA PHE A 84 2.14 6.07 -3.17
C PHE A 84 2.65 6.28 -4.60
N LYS A 85 1.94 7.09 -5.41
CA LYS A 85 2.39 7.46 -6.76
C LYS A 85 3.77 8.13 -6.73
N GLN A 86 3.98 9.10 -5.84
CA GLN A 86 5.29 9.77 -5.68
C GLN A 86 6.41 8.79 -5.29
N THR A 87 6.07 7.72 -4.59
CA THR A 87 7.03 6.67 -4.24
C THR A 87 7.40 5.82 -5.45
N LEU A 88 6.42 5.48 -6.29
CA LEU A 88 6.68 4.77 -7.55
C LEU A 88 7.47 5.64 -8.54
N ASP A 89 7.13 6.93 -8.67
CA ASP A 89 7.87 7.86 -9.52
C ASP A 89 9.36 7.90 -9.12
N ARG A 90 9.67 8.04 -7.82
CA ARG A 90 11.04 7.99 -7.31
C ARG A 90 11.70 6.63 -7.53
N SER A 91 10.94 5.54 -7.44
CA SER A 91 11.46 4.19 -7.68
C SER A 91 11.85 3.97 -9.13
N ILE A 92 11.16 4.61 -10.09
CA ILE A 92 11.55 4.65 -11.50
C ILE A 92 12.86 5.43 -11.66
N GLU A 93 12.96 6.63 -11.08
CA GLU A 93 14.16 7.47 -11.16
C GLU A 93 15.41 6.76 -10.64
N ARG A 94 15.25 5.94 -9.61
CA ARG A 94 16.32 5.11 -9.01
C ARG A 94 16.62 3.82 -9.79
N GLY A 95 15.85 3.50 -10.84
CA GLY A 95 15.97 2.25 -11.58
C GLY A 95 15.52 1.00 -10.82
N LEU A 96 14.80 1.17 -9.70
CA LEU A 96 14.31 0.07 -8.87
C LEU A 96 13.16 -0.68 -9.55
N ILE A 97 12.29 0.05 -10.25
CA ILE A 97 11.21 -0.47 -11.10
C ILE A 97 11.19 0.24 -12.44
N ASN A 98 10.57 -0.38 -13.46
CA ASN A 98 10.29 0.29 -14.73
C ASN A 98 8.89 0.93 -14.75
N LYS A 99 8.60 1.65 -15.84
CA LYS A 99 7.33 2.38 -16.00
C LYS A 99 6.14 1.44 -16.06
N GLU A 100 6.28 0.29 -16.72
CA GLU A 100 5.23 -0.72 -16.86
C GLU A 100 4.84 -1.31 -15.49
N GLN A 101 5.83 -1.59 -14.64
CA GLN A 101 5.62 -2.05 -13.27
C GLN A 101 4.92 -0.98 -12.42
N SER A 102 5.29 0.29 -12.57
CA SER A 102 4.58 1.38 -11.89
C SER A 102 3.13 1.52 -12.37
N VAL A 103 2.85 1.35 -13.66
CA VAL A 103 1.48 1.39 -14.20
C VAL A 103 0.64 0.26 -13.60
N LEU A 104 1.17 -0.98 -13.61
CA LEU A 104 0.51 -2.13 -13.00
C LEU A 104 0.19 -1.89 -11.52
N TRP A 105 1.12 -1.26 -10.79
CA TRP A 105 0.89 -0.94 -9.38
C TRP A 105 -0.23 0.09 -9.22
N MET A 106 -0.23 1.15 -10.03
CA MET A 106 -1.27 2.17 -9.97
C MET A 106 -2.65 1.66 -10.37
N GLU A 107 -2.76 0.69 -11.27
CA GLU A 107 -4.03 0.00 -11.57
C GLU A 107 -4.57 -0.72 -10.33
N LYS A 108 -3.70 -1.42 -9.58
CA LYS A 108 -4.08 -2.09 -8.35
C LYS A 108 -4.40 -1.10 -7.22
N VAL A 109 -3.64 -0.01 -7.09
CA VAL A 109 -3.95 1.09 -6.15
C VAL A 109 -5.34 1.64 -6.42
N LYS A 110 -5.64 1.98 -7.68
CA LYS A 110 -6.97 2.48 -8.07
C LYS A 110 -8.08 1.48 -7.73
N PHE A 111 -7.87 0.20 -8.03
CA PHE A 111 -8.82 -0.86 -7.68
C PHE A 111 -9.12 -0.91 -6.17
N PHE A 112 -8.10 -0.78 -5.31
CA PHE A 112 -8.30 -0.78 -3.86
C PHE A 112 -8.85 0.54 -3.33
N GLU A 113 -8.45 1.67 -3.91
CA GLU A 113 -9.03 2.99 -3.62
C GLU A 113 -10.55 2.95 -3.85
N ASP A 114 -10.99 2.51 -5.03
CA ASP A 114 -12.41 2.39 -5.37
C ASP A 114 -13.12 1.46 -4.39
N LYS A 115 -12.52 0.30 -4.08
CA LYS A 115 -13.08 -0.66 -3.14
C LYS A 115 -13.23 -0.09 -1.72
N LEU A 116 -12.23 0.61 -1.20
CA LEU A 116 -12.27 1.23 0.12
C LEU A 116 -13.26 2.39 0.15
N TYR A 117 -13.30 3.20 -0.91
CA TYR A 117 -14.26 4.28 -1.05
C TYR A 117 -15.70 3.78 -0.98
N GLN A 118 -16.03 2.76 -1.79
CA GLN A 118 -17.37 2.19 -1.84
C GLN A 118 -17.80 1.49 -0.54
N ARG A 119 -16.86 0.82 0.14
CA ARG A 119 -17.17 -0.02 1.32
C ARG A 119 -17.08 0.72 2.63
N LEU A 120 -16.26 1.77 2.73
CA LEU A 120 -15.93 2.41 4.01
C LEU A 120 -16.33 3.90 4.06
N ILE A 121 -16.43 4.57 2.91
CA ILE A 121 -16.60 6.02 2.85
C ILE A 121 -18.01 6.39 2.39
N GLN A 122 -18.53 5.76 1.35
CA GLN A 122 -19.85 6.06 0.79
C GLN A 122 -21.02 5.46 1.57
N GLN A 123 -20.75 4.63 2.60
CA GLN A 123 -21.80 4.01 3.44
C GLN A 123 -22.30 4.93 4.58
N LEU A 124 -21.78 6.16 4.66
CA LEU A 124 -22.18 7.20 5.61
C LEU A 124 -23.01 8.27 4.90
#